data_AF-A0A2L0C741-F1
#
_entry.id   AF-A0A2L0C741-F1
#
_cell.length_a   1.000
_cell.length_b   1.000
_cell.length_c   1.000
_cell.angle_alpha   90.00
_cell.angle_beta   90.00
_cell.angle_gamma   90.00
#
_symmetry.space_group_name_H-M   'P 1'
#
loop_
_entity.id
_entity.type
_entity.pdbx_description
1 polymer ?
#
loop_
_entity_poly.entity_id
_entity_poly.type
_entity_poly.pdbx_seq_one_letter_code
_entity_poly.pdbx_strand_id
1 'polypeptide(L)'
;EMGRKKESNSNALAVQLDADGKVKYDVIARQGHSKDKIVYSKLSDLLPVEVTAENDPSLAKPSQEEIEDVTDKTRQALMKITNSKIAAAMPVRAAEKLAPAEFIRYTPSQQGAAFNSGAKQRVVRVVEAQVDPMEPPRFKINKKIPRGPPSPPAPVLHSPTRRVTVKEQKEWKIPPCISNWKNAKGYTVPLDKRLAADGRGLQQLHINENFAKLAEALYIADRKAREAVETRAQLEKKLAQKEKEQKEDHLRQLAQKARDERAGIKTVGPGHVKGIDEEEQERDLLRQDRHKERARERNLARAAPDKRSKLQRERER
;
A
#
# COMPACT_ATOMS: atom_id res chain seq x y z
N GLU A 1 -47.03 26.51 -53.30
CA GLU A 1 -46.92 27.82 -53.97
C GLU A 1 -45.46 28.17 -54.24
N MET A 2 -45.05 28.08 -55.49
CA MET A 2 -43.73 28.57 -55.92
C MET A 2 -43.90 29.99 -56.47
N GLY A 3 -42.94 30.89 -56.18
CA GLY A 3 -42.90 32.24 -56.78
C GLY A 3 -43.74 33.33 -56.10
N ARG A 4 -44.59 33.01 -55.11
CA ARG A 4 -45.21 34.04 -54.27
C ARG A 4 -44.20 34.55 -53.24
N LYS A 5 -44.11 35.88 -53.07
CA LYS A 5 -43.36 36.48 -51.96
C LYS A 5 -43.98 35.99 -50.65
N LYS A 6 -43.17 35.36 -49.79
CA LYS A 6 -43.61 34.98 -48.45
C LYS A 6 -43.90 36.24 -47.64
N GLU A 7 -45.02 36.25 -46.93
CA GLU A 7 -45.49 37.42 -46.14
C GLU A 7 -44.60 37.71 -44.92
N SER A 8 -43.80 36.74 -44.46
CA SER A 8 -42.90 36.90 -43.31
C SER A 8 -41.53 36.26 -43.55
N ASN A 9 -40.49 36.88 -42.98
CA ASN A 9 -39.14 36.31 -42.93
C ASN A 9 -39.13 35.13 -41.95
N SER A 10 -39.04 33.91 -42.48
CA SER A 10 -38.97 32.68 -41.68
C SER A 10 -37.54 32.37 -41.25
N ASN A 11 -37.33 32.07 -39.96
CA ASN A 11 -36.04 31.60 -39.42
C ASN A 11 -35.75 30.12 -39.69
N ALA A 12 -36.64 29.43 -40.42
CA ALA A 12 -36.49 28.02 -40.74
C ALA A 12 -35.45 27.81 -41.86
N LEU A 13 -34.56 26.84 -41.66
CA LEU A 13 -33.67 26.35 -42.72
C LEU A 13 -34.52 25.76 -43.85
N ALA A 14 -34.11 26.02 -45.09
CA ALA A 14 -34.80 25.46 -46.26
C ALA A 14 -34.70 23.93 -46.26
N VAL A 15 -35.83 23.26 -46.51
CA VAL A 15 -35.86 21.81 -46.68
C VAL A 15 -35.13 21.46 -47.98
N GLN A 16 -34.05 20.68 -47.86
CA GLN A 16 -33.25 20.23 -48.99
C GLN A 16 -33.52 18.76 -49.27
N LEU A 17 -33.45 18.36 -50.55
CA LEU A 17 -33.55 16.98 -50.99
C LEU A 17 -32.18 16.44 -51.40
N ASP A 18 -31.98 15.13 -51.28
CA ASP A 18 -30.83 14.43 -51.84
C ASP A 18 -31.03 14.04 -53.31
N ALA A 19 -30.00 13.44 -53.90
CA ALA A 19 -30.06 12.99 -55.29
C ALA A 19 -31.12 11.90 -55.51
N ASP A 20 -31.47 11.16 -54.45
CA ASP A 20 -32.49 10.11 -54.45
C ASP A 20 -33.90 10.65 -54.14
N GLY A 21 -34.04 11.97 -53.94
CA GLY A 21 -35.31 12.64 -53.64
C GLY A 21 -35.77 12.53 -52.18
N LYS A 22 -34.96 11.97 -51.26
CA LYS A 22 -35.24 11.94 -49.82
C LYS A 22 -34.88 13.26 -49.18
N VAL A 23 -35.60 13.60 -48.11
CA VAL A 23 -35.35 14.83 -47.34
C VAL A 23 -34.01 14.71 -46.60
N LYS A 24 -33.13 15.70 -46.80
CA LYS A 24 -31.82 15.80 -46.13
C LYS A 24 -31.96 16.35 -44.71
N TYR A 25 -32.35 15.49 -43.77
CA TYR A 25 -32.33 15.84 -42.33
C TYR A 25 -30.90 16.07 -41.78
N ASP A 26 -29.87 15.56 -42.48
CA ASP A 26 -28.45 15.76 -42.16
C ASP A 26 -28.02 17.24 -42.14
N VAL A 27 -28.77 18.13 -42.81
CA VAL A 27 -28.51 19.59 -42.77
C VAL A 27 -28.58 20.13 -41.34
N ILE A 28 -29.38 19.52 -40.47
CA ILE A 28 -29.48 19.88 -39.05
C ILE A 28 -28.19 19.49 -38.31
N ALA A 29 -27.70 18.27 -38.51
CA ALA A 29 -26.47 17.79 -37.87
C ALA A 29 -25.21 18.53 -38.36
N ARG A 30 -25.22 19.00 -39.61
CA ARG A 30 -24.13 19.78 -40.23
C ARG A 30 -24.14 21.26 -39.90
N GLN A 31 -25.17 21.76 -39.19
CA GLN A 31 -25.24 23.17 -38.83
C GLN A 31 -23.97 23.59 -38.09
N GLY A 32 -23.32 24.68 -38.52
CA GLY A 32 -22.08 25.20 -37.93
C GLY A 32 -20.79 24.50 -38.38
N HIS A 33 -20.87 23.44 -39.20
CA HIS A 33 -19.72 22.80 -39.83
C HIS A 33 -19.55 23.29 -41.29
N SER A 34 -18.35 23.10 -41.86
CA SER A 34 -18.13 23.32 -43.30
C SER A 34 -18.92 22.30 -44.13
N LYS A 35 -19.27 22.65 -45.37
CA LYS A 35 -19.99 21.76 -46.30
C LYS A 35 -19.20 20.48 -46.60
N ASP A 36 -17.87 20.60 -46.63
CA ASP A 36 -16.94 19.52 -46.95
C ASP A 36 -16.64 18.62 -45.74
N LYS A 37 -17.06 19.01 -44.54
CA LYS A 37 -16.87 18.18 -43.35
C LYS A 37 -17.85 17.00 -43.40
N ILE A 38 -17.30 15.81 -43.36
CA ILE A 38 -18.07 14.57 -43.33
C ILE A 38 -18.68 14.41 -41.92
N VAL A 39 -19.99 14.23 -41.87
CA VAL A 39 -20.77 13.95 -40.65
C VAL A 39 -21.63 12.73 -40.95
N TYR A 40 -21.48 11.68 -40.14
CA TYR A 40 -22.31 10.49 -40.22
C TYR A 40 -23.58 10.71 -39.40
N SER A 41 -24.74 10.49 -40.01
CA SER A 41 -26.05 10.76 -39.41
C SER A 41 -27.14 9.78 -39.86
N LYS A 42 -26.86 8.93 -40.85
CA LYS A 42 -27.82 8.02 -41.46
C LYS A 42 -27.65 6.61 -40.89
N LEU A 43 -28.73 5.82 -40.93
CA LEU A 43 -28.67 4.40 -40.59
C LEU A 43 -27.77 3.61 -41.56
N SER A 44 -27.67 4.05 -42.83
CA SER A 44 -26.74 3.46 -43.80
C SER A 44 -25.29 3.50 -43.33
N ASP A 45 -24.93 4.53 -42.56
CA ASP A 45 -23.56 4.72 -42.06
C ASP A 45 -23.22 3.74 -40.92
N LEU A 46 -24.23 3.11 -40.32
CA LEU A 46 -24.09 2.08 -39.29
C LEU A 46 -23.97 0.66 -39.85
N LEU A 47 -24.30 0.48 -41.14
CA LEU A 47 -24.23 -0.83 -41.76
C LEU A 47 -22.75 -1.18 -42.03
N PRO A 48 -22.30 -2.39 -41.66
CA PRO A 48 -20.95 -2.81 -41.95
C PRO A 48 -20.77 -2.91 -43.47
N VAL A 49 -19.62 -2.42 -43.96
CA VAL A 49 -19.20 -2.67 -45.34
C VAL A 49 -18.54 -4.03 -45.38
N GLU A 50 -19.09 -4.95 -46.17
CA GLU A 50 -18.53 -6.29 -46.34
C GLU A 50 -17.27 -6.25 -47.19
N VAL A 51 -16.17 -6.82 -46.68
CA VAL A 51 -14.93 -6.99 -47.45
C VAL A 51 -15.07 -8.24 -48.31
N THR A 52 -15.32 -8.05 -49.60
CA THR A 52 -15.60 -9.15 -50.53
C THR A 52 -14.34 -9.77 -51.14
N ALA A 53 -13.23 -9.03 -51.19
CA ALA A 53 -11.95 -9.48 -51.74
C ALA A 53 -10.78 -9.06 -50.85
N GLU A 54 -9.76 -9.92 -50.74
CA GLU A 54 -8.57 -9.67 -49.91
C GLU A 54 -7.71 -8.50 -50.45
N ASN A 55 -7.75 -8.24 -51.76
CA ASN A 55 -6.95 -7.21 -52.43
C ASN A 55 -7.84 -6.09 -53.02
N ASP A 56 -8.71 -5.49 -52.22
CA ASP A 56 -9.51 -4.33 -52.63
C ASP A 56 -8.63 -3.06 -52.73
N PRO A 57 -8.52 -2.41 -53.90
CA PRO A 57 -7.70 -1.20 -54.07
C PRO A 57 -8.21 0.01 -53.25
N SER A 58 -9.46 0.02 -52.78
CA SER A 58 -9.99 1.09 -51.93
C SER A 58 -9.46 1.04 -50.49
N LEU A 59 -9.01 -0.14 -50.05
CA LEU A 59 -8.40 -0.36 -48.73
C LEU A 59 -6.87 -0.23 -48.78
N ALA A 60 -6.29 -0.14 -49.97
CA ALA A 60 -4.87 0.10 -50.13
C ALA A 60 -4.49 1.47 -49.58
N LYS A 61 -3.28 1.57 -49.03
CA LYS A 61 -2.72 2.87 -48.65
C LYS A 61 -2.55 3.73 -49.90
N PRO A 62 -2.62 5.07 -49.79
CA PRO A 62 -2.21 5.98 -50.85
C PRO A 62 -0.80 5.66 -51.36
N SER A 63 -0.46 6.15 -52.55
CA SER A 63 0.85 5.90 -53.15
C SER A 63 1.97 6.48 -52.29
N GLN A 64 3.17 5.91 -52.39
CA GLN A 64 4.33 6.39 -51.63
C GLN A 64 4.66 7.86 -51.96
N GLU A 65 4.51 8.26 -53.22
CA GLU A 65 4.72 9.64 -53.67
C GLU A 65 3.71 10.61 -53.02
N GLU A 66 2.42 10.24 -52.94
CA GLU A 66 1.41 11.06 -52.26
C GLU A 66 1.68 11.21 -50.76
N ILE A 67 2.16 10.13 -50.13
CA ILE A 67 2.54 10.14 -48.71
C ILE A 67 3.71 11.11 -48.48
N GLU A 68 4.72 11.08 -49.33
CA GLU A 68 5.88 11.98 -49.26
C GLU A 68 5.46 13.44 -49.48
N ASP A 69 4.62 13.70 -50.48
CA ASP A 69 4.06 15.02 -50.75
C ASP A 69 3.26 15.60 -49.58
N VAL A 70 2.38 14.78 -48.97
CA VAL A 70 1.59 15.19 -47.80
C VAL A 70 2.48 15.39 -46.58
N THR A 71 3.48 14.54 -46.40
CA THR A 71 4.47 14.65 -45.32
C THR A 71 5.23 15.97 -45.44
N ASP A 72 5.63 16.35 -46.64
CA ASP A 72 6.36 17.58 -46.88
C ASP A 72 5.50 18.83 -46.67
N LYS A 73 4.26 18.82 -47.17
CA LYS A 73 3.30 19.90 -46.93
C LYS A 73 3.00 20.08 -45.45
N THR A 74 2.76 18.98 -44.73
CA THR A 74 2.47 19.02 -43.28
C THR A 74 3.68 19.45 -42.47
N ARG A 75 4.88 18.94 -42.79
CA ARG A 75 6.16 19.35 -42.20
C ARG A 75 6.39 20.85 -42.35
N GLN A 76 6.23 21.40 -43.56
CA GLN A 76 6.38 22.84 -43.81
C GLN A 76 5.35 23.68 -43.02
N ALA A 77 4.09 23.24 -42.98
CA ALA A 77 3.05 23.92 -42.22
C ALA A 77 3.33 23.94 -40.71
N LEU A 78 3.76 22.80 -40.15
CA LEU A 78 4.15 22.69 -38.76
C LEU A 78 5.38 23.54 -38.45
N MET A 79 6.41 23.52 -39.31
CA MET A 79 7.60 24.38 -39.18
C MET A 79 7.23 25.87 -39.14
N LYS A 80 6.26 26.32 -39.96
CA LYS A 80 5.78 27.70 -39.93
C LYS A 80 5.15 28.06 -38.58
N ILE A 81 4.33 27.17 -38.02
CA ILE A 81 3.70 27.37 -36.71
C ILE A 81 4.75 27.37 -35.60
N THR A 82 5.69 26.42 -35.60
CA THR A 82 6.73 26.31 -34.57
C THR A 82 7.68 27.50 -34.61
N ASN A 83 8.09 27.95 -35.79
CA ASN A 83 8.94 29.13 -35.94
C ASN A 83 8.27 30.39 -35.36
N SER A 84 6.95 30.56 -35.56
CA SER A 84 6.21 31.67 -34.94
C SER A 84 6.21 31.61 -33.40
N LYS A 85 6.17 30.40 -32.82
CA LYS A 85 6.22 30.18 -31.37
C LYS A 85 7.62 30.38 -30.81
N ILE A 86 8.65 29.93 -31.52
CA ILE A 86 10.06 30.12 -31.15
C ILE A 86 10.39 31.62 -31.18
N ALA A 87 10.01 32.34 -32.23
CA ALA A 87 10.19 33.79 -32.32
C ALA A 87 9.47 34.55 -31.20
N ALA A 88 8.31 34.05 -30.76
CA ALA A 88 7.60 34.60 -29.60
C ALA A 88 8.32 34.39 -28.26
N ALA A 89 9.04 33.27 -28.13
CA ALA A 89 9.74 32.89 -26.90
C ALA A 89 11.15 33.48 -26.77
N MET A 90 11.76 33.97 -27.86
CA MET A 90 13.09 34.59 -27.81
C MET A 90 13.07 35.91 -27.02
N PRO A 91 13.90 36.08 -25.97
CA PRO A 91 13.87 37.26 -25.10
C PRO A 91 14.30 38.57 -25.76
N VAL A 92 15.21 38.49 -26.74
CA VAL A 92 15.73 39.64 -27.49
C VAL A 92 15.46 39.38 -28.96
N ARG A 93 14.82 40.34 -29.63
CA ARG A 93 14.58 40.29 -31.08
C ARG A 93 15.49 41.29 -31.77
N ALA A 94 16.19 40.84 -32.80
CA ALA A 94 16.79 41.76 -33.76
C ALA A 94 15.66 42.51 -34.48
N ALA A 95 15.87 43.79 -34.80
CA ALA A 95 14.92 44.56 -35.59
C ALA A 95 14.64 43.85 -36.92
N GLU A 96 13.37 43.56 -37.20
CA GLU A 96 12.98 42.90 -38.43
C GLU A 96 13.23 43.83 -39.62
N LYS A 97 13.79 43.27 -40.70
CA LYS A 97 13.97 44.01 -41.95
C LYS A 97 12.61 44.16 -42.62
N LEU A 98 12.22 45.40 -42.90
CA LEU A 98 10.95 45.69 -43.57
C LEU A 98 10.90 45.04 -44.96
N ALA A 99 9.77 44.41 -45.24
CA ALA A 99 9.47 43.89 -46.57
C ALA A 99 9.35 45.06 -47.59
N PRO A 100 9.64 44.80 -48.88
CA PRO A 100 9.42 45.80 -49.93
C PRO A 100 7.94 46.14 -50.09
N ALA A 101 7.64 47.31 -50.64
CA ALA A 101 6.27 47.77 -50.86
C ALA A 101 5.51 46.86 -51.84
N GLU A 102 4.30 46.45 -51.46
CA GLU A 102 3.42 45.62 -52.29
C GLU A 102 2.34 46.46 -52.97
N PHE A 103 1.98 46.13 -54.22
CA PHE A 103 0.90 46.79 -54.94
C PHE A 103 -0.28 45.83 -55.14
N ILE A 104 -1.41 46.14 -54.51
CA ILE A 104 -2.62 45.32 -54.55
C ILE A 104 -3.66 46.01 -55.43
N ARG A 105 -4.18 45.27 -56.42
CA ARG A 105 -5.32 45.71 -57.23
C ARG A 105 -6.61 45.37 -56.50
N TYR A 106 -7.37 46.40 -56.13
CA TYR A 106 -8.64 46.25 -55.43
C TYR A 106 -9.81 46.66 -56.33
N THR A 107 -10.81 45.79 -56.41
CA THR A 107 -12.09 46.09 -57.07
C THR A 107 -13.14 46.33 -55.96
N PRO A 108 -13.63 47.57 -55.77
CA PRO A 108 -14.67 47.85 -54.79
C PRO A 108 -15.98 47.14 -55.13
N SER A 109 -16.68 46.65 -54.10
CA SER A 109 -18.02 46.05 -54.24
C SER A 109 -19.10 47.12 -54.47
N GLN A 110 -18.96 48.28 -53.83
CA GLN A 110 -19.78 49.46 -54.12
C GLN A 110 -19.21 50.17 -55.34
N GLN A 111 -19.94 50.11 -56.45
CA GLN A 111 -19.58 50.75 -57.70
C GLN A 111 -20.58 51.86 -58.01
N GLY A 112 -20.08 52.95 -58.60
CA GLY A 112 -20.89 54.07 -59.08
C GLY A 112 -20.00 55.14 -59.70
N ALA A 113 -20.52 55.90 -60.66
CA ALA A 113 -19.74 56.92 -61.36
C ALA A 113 -19.20 58.03 -60.43
N ALA A 114 -19.88 58.26 -59.30
CA ALA A 114 -19.45 59.21 -58.27
C ALA A 114 -18.34 58.66 -57.35
N PHE A 115 -18.07 57.36 -57.36
CA PHE A 115 -17.05 56.72 -56.53
C PHE A 115 -15.78 56.43 -57.35
N ASN A 116 -14.62 56.52 -56.68
CA ASN A 116 -13.32 56.22 -57.28
C ASN A 116 -13.05 56.95 -58.61
N SER A 117 -13.54 58.20 -58.73
CA SER A 117 -13.43 59.04 -59.93
C SER A 117 -13.87 58.34 -61.22
N GLY A 118 -14.87 57.46 -61.14
CA GLY A 118 -15.36 56.67 -62.28
C GLY A 118 -14.53 55.43 -62.64
N ALA A 119 -13.41 55.18 -61.96
CA ALA A 119 -12.58 54.00 -62.18
C ALA A 119 -13.16 52.76 -61.47
N LYS A 120 -13.20 51.64 -62.19
CA LYS A 120 -13.72 50.36 -61.66
C LYS A 120 -12.81 49.72 -60.61
N GLN A 121 -11.52 50.06 -60.61
CA GLN A 121 -10.50 49.46 -59.74
C GLN A 121 -9.58 50.55 -59.20
N ARG A 122 -8.91 50.25 -58.07
CA ARG A 122 -7.84 51.07 -57.52
C ARG A 122 -6.62 50.20 -57.21
N VAL A 123 -5.43 50.75 -57.41
CA VAL A 123 -4.18 50.10 -57.01
C VAL A 123 -3.74 50.72 -55.69
N VAL A 124 -3.57 49.88 -54.67
CA VAL A 124 -3.17 50.28 -53.33
C VAL A 124 -1.73 49.85 -53.11
N ARG A 125 -0.87 50.80 -52.78
CA ARG A 125 0.50 50.51 -52.31
C ARG A 125 0.44 50.27 -50.81
N VAL A 126 0.74 49.04 -50.39
CA VAL A 126 0.80 48.64 -48.99
C VAL A 126 2.27 48.60 -48.56
N VAL A 127 2.57 49.27 -47.44
CA VAL A 127 3.90 49.31 -46.84
C VAL A 127 3.74 48.98 -45.35
N GLU A 128 4.55 48.06 -44.85
CA GLU A 128 4.59 47.74 -43.42
C GLU A 128 5.20 48.91 -42.63
N ALA A 129 4.53 49.36 -41.58
CA ALA A 129 5.04 50.42 -40.73
C ALA A 129 6.18 49.88 -39.85
N GLN A 130 7.29 50.61 -39.77
CA GLN A 130 8.42 50.24 -38.94
C GLN A 130 8.03 50.21 -37.46
N VAL A 131 8.22 49.06 -36.82
CA VAL A 131 7.97 48.85 -35.38
C VAL A 131 9.22 49.23 -34.60
N ASP A 132 9.05 49.96 -33.50
CA ASP A 132 10.14 50.32 -32.59
C ASP A 132 10.58 49.08 -31.77
N PRO A 133 11.85 48.65 -31.85
CA PRO A 133 12.33 47.50 -31.09
C PRO A 133 12.31 47.70 -29.56
N MET A 134 12.20 48.94 -29.08
CA MET A 134 12.13 49.27 -27.66
C MET A 134 10.69 49.49 -27.16
N GLU A 135 9.68 49.39 -28.03
CA GLU A 135 8.28 49.56 -27.64
C GLU A 135 7.81 48.34 -26.82
N PRO A 136 7.32 48.54 -25.58
CA PRO A 136 6.76 47.45 -24.79
C PRO A 136 5.41 46.96 -25.34
N PRO A 137 4.90 45.79 -24.92
CA PRO A 137 3.60 45.30 -25.37
C PRO A 137 2.45 46.30 -25.09
N ARG A 138 1.75 46.71 -26.15
CA ARG A 138 0.72 47.76 -26.11
C ARG A 138 -0.53 47.42 -25.29
N PHE A 139 -0.89 46.14 -25.20
CA PHE A 139 -2.17 45.69 -24.62
C PHE A 139 -1.98 44.59 -23.57
N LYS A 140 -2.90 44.54 -22.60
CA LYS A 140 -2.95 43.49 -21.58
C LYS A 140 -3.56 42.21 -22.18
N ILE A 141 -2.75 41.15 -22.33
CA ILE A 141 -3.15 39.86 -22.94
C ILE A 141 -3.73 38.88 -21.90
N ASN A 142 -3.59 39.17 -20.60
CA ASN A 142 -3.98 38.27 -19.50
C ASN A 142 -5.49 38.20 -19.22
N LYS A 143 -6.35 38.76 -20.08
CA LYS A 143 -7.81 38.68 -19.93
C LYS A 143 -8.27 37.24 -20.16
N LYS A 144 -8.65 36.55 -19.08
CA LYS A 144 -9.21 35.19 -19.15
C LYS A 144 -10.68 35.26 -19.59
N ILE A 145 -10.99 34.59 -20.68
CA ILE A 145 -12.34 34.47 -21.25
C ILE A 145 -12.77 33.01 -21.08
N PRO A 146 -14.05 32.71 -20.77
CA PRO A 146 -14.54 31.33 -20.78
C PRO A 146 -14.29 30.69 -22.15
N ARG A 147 -14.10 29.38 -22.17
CA ARG A 147 -13.99 28.65 -23.44
C ARG A 147 -15.27 28.88 -24.25
N GLY A 148 -15.11 29.17 -25.53
CA GLY A 148 -16.23 29.25 -26.46
C GLY A 148 -17.00 27.93 -26.52
N PRO A 149 -18.22 27.95 -27.10
CA PRO A 149 -18.97 26.71 -27.30
C PRO A 149 -18.14 25.72 -28.14
N PRO A 150 -18.23 24.41 -27.86
CA PRO A 150 -17.59 23.41 -28.70
C PRO A 150 -18.22 23.42 -30.10
N SER A 151 -17.58 22.72 -31.04
CA SER A 151 -18.23 22.46 -32.32
C SER A 151 -19.56 21.72 -32.11
N PRO A 152 -20.59 21.97 -32.94
CA PRO A 152 -21.90 21.33 -32.85
C PRO A 152 -21.77 19.82 -32.67
N PRO A 153 -22.52 19.21 -31.73
CA PRO A 153 -22.34 17.81 -31.36
C PRO A 153 -22.60 16.90 -32.55
N ALA A 154 -21.74 15.89 -32.73
CA ALA A 154 -21.95 14.88 -33.75
C ALA A 154 -23.13 13.97 -33.36
N PRO A 155 -23.91 13.47 -34.34
CA PRO A 155 -24.93 12.47 -34.10
C PRO A 155 -24.36 11.22 -33.43
N VAL A 156 -25.06 10.72 -32.41
CA VAL A 156 -24.63 9.51 -31.68
C VAL A 156 -25.20 8.28 -32.38
N LEU A 157 -24.35 7.57 -33.11
CA LEU A 157 -24.71 6.38 -33.86
C LEU A 157 -24.45 5.11 -33.02
N HIS A 158 -25.29 4.88 -32.02
CA HIS A 158 -25.24 3.65 -31.23
C HIS A 158 -26.06 2.52 -31.88
N SER A 159 -25.71 1.28 -31.56
CA SER A 159 -26.62 0.17 -31.76
C SER A 159 -27.88 0.34 -30.88
N PRO A 160 -28.99 -0.33 -31.22
CA PRO A 160 -30.20 -0.28 -30.40
C PRO A 160 -29.90 -0.61 -28.93
N THR A 161 -30.47 0.15 -27.99
CA THR A 161 -30.19 -0.02 -26.57
C THR A 161 -30.57 -1.44 -26.13
N ARG A 162 -29.61 -2.16 -25.55
CA ARG A 162 -29.87 -3.48 -24.96
C ARG A 162 -30.84 -3.32 -23.78
N ARG A 163 -31.82 -4.20 -23.70
CA ARG A 163 -32.80 -4.20 -22.59
C ARG A 163 -32.10 -4.69 -21.33
N VAL A 164 -31.95 -3.80 -20.34
CA VAL A 164 -31.38 -4.13 -19.04
C VAL A 164 -32.43 -4.87 -18.21
N THR A 165 -32.04 -5.96 -17.57
CA THR A 165 -32.93 -6.68 -16.65
C THR A 165 -32.87 -6.06 -15.25
N VAL A 166 -33.96 -6.13 -14.48
CA VAL A 166 -33.98 -5.66 -13.08
C VAL A 166 -32.94 -6.38 -12.22
N LYS A 167 -32.65 -7.65 -12.55
CA LYS A 167 -31.61 -8.44 -11.87
C LYS A 167 -30.23 -7.85 -12.12
N GLU A 168 -29.87 -7.60 -13.37
CA GLU A 168 -28.61 -6.98 -13.77
C GLU A 168 -28.43 -5.61 -13.11
N GLN A 169 -29.46 -4.76 -13.14
CA GLN A 169 -29.38 -3.44 -12.50
C GLN A 169 -29.14 -3.53 -10.98
N LYS A 170 -29.73 -4.53 -10.29
CA LYS A 170 -29.51 -4.76 -8.85
C LYS A 170 -28.10 -5.27 -8.56
N GLU A 171 -27.56 -6.13 -9.41
CA GLU A 171 -26.21 -6.68 -9.28
C GLU A 171 -25.14 -5.59 -9.40
N TRP A 172 -25.36 -4.62 -10.29
CA TRP A 172 -24.50 -3.45 -10.46
C TRP A 172 -24.76 -2.32 -9.45
N LYS A 173 -25.63 -2.53 -8.45
CA LYS A 173 -25.87 -1.52 -7.41
C LYS A 173 -24.72 -1.50 -6.42
N ILE A 174 -23.82 -0.52 -6.60
CA ILE A 174 -22.65 -0.32 -5.74
C ILE A 174 -23.11 0.14 -4.34
N PRO A 175 -22.76 -0.58 -3.26
CA PRO A 175 -23.04 -0.14 -1.90
C PRO A 175 -22.29 1.15 -1.53
N PRO A 176 -22.84 2.00 -0.64
CA PRO A 176 -22.16 3.22 -0.22
C PRO A 176 -20.89 2.90 0.57
N CYS A 177 -19.81 3.63 0.29
CA CYS A 177 -18.55 3.48 1.00
C CYS A 177 -18.62 4.13 2.39
N ILE A 178 -18.67 3.33 3.44
CA ILE A 178 -18.57 3.79 4.84
C ILE A 178 -17.12 3.58 5.27
N SER A 179 -16.35 4.67 5.38
CA SER A 179 -14.93 4.56 5.72
C SER A 179 -14.70 4.63 7.23
N ASN A 180 -13.71 3.87 7.71
CA ASN A 180 -13.30 3.87 9.13
C ASN A 180 -12.44 5.09 9.51
N TRP A 181 -11.99 5.90 8.54
CA TRP A 181 -11.07 7.04 8.78
C TRP A 181 -11.67 8.40 8.45
N LYS A 182 -12.48 8.50 7.39
CA LYS A 182 -12.97 9.77 6.85
C LYS A 182 -14.49 9.81 6.84
N ASN A 183 -15.03 10.83 7.50
CA ASN A 183 -16.44 11.18 7.46
C ASN A 183 -16.56 12.68 7.19
N ALA A 184 -16.35 13.07 5.93
CA ALA A 184 -16.23 14.49 5.54
C ALA A 184 -17.48 15.32 5.86
N LYS A 185 -18.67 14.70 5.79
CA LYS A 185 -19.95 15.36 6.08
C LYS A 185 -20.43 15.13 7.52
N GLY A 186 -19.66 14.44 8.36
CA GLY A 186 -20.00 14.24 9.77
C GLY A 186 -21.26 13.40 10.04
N TYR A 187 -21.67 12.51 9.11
CA TYR A 187 -22.89 11.73 9.29
C TYR A 187 -22.82 10.79 10.51
N THR A 188 -23.92 10.71 11.25
CA THR A 188 -24.09 9.74 12.34
C THR A 188 -24.49 8.39 11.76
N VAL A 189 -23.49 7.54 11.49
CA VAL A 189 -23.72 6.17 11.00
C VAL A 189 -23.83 5.21 12.19
N PRO A 190 -24.87 4.35 12.25
CA PRO A 190 -25.01 3.35 13.30
C PRO A 190 -23.90 2.28 13.23
N LEU A 191 -23.63 1.62 14.35
CA LEU A 191 -22.48 0.72 14.48
C LEU A 191 -22.55 -0.49 13.55
N ASP A 192 -23.73 -1.05 13.33
CA ASP A 192 -23.95 -2.18 12.42
C ASP A 192 -23.50 -1.85 11.00
N LYS A 193 -23.82 -0.66 10.48
CA LYS A 193 -23.43 -0.24 9.14
C LYS A 193 -21.97 0.18 9.04
N ARG A 194 -21.36 0.66 10.12
CA ARG A 194 -19.91 0.95 10.16
C ARG A 194 -19.08 -0.33 10.07
N LEU A 195 -19.51 -1.38 10.77
CA LEU A 195 -18.83 -2.66 10.80
C LEU A 195 -19.25 -3.59 9.65
N ALA A 196 -20.30 -3.26 8.89
CA ALA A 196 -20.83 -4.12 7.83
C ALA A 196 -19.83 -4.41 6.69
N ALA A 197 -18.96 -3.45 6.37
CA ALA A 197 -17.92 -3.63 5.34
C ALA A 197 -16.67 -4.33 5.88
N ASP A 198 -16.64 -4.65 7.17
CA ASP A 198 -15.49 -5.21 7.84
C ASP A 198 -15.45 -6.74 7.68
N GLY A 199 -14.62 -7.20 6.75
CA GLY A 199 -14.45 -8.62 6.44
C GLY A 199 -13.81 -9.45 7.56
N ARG A 200 -13.45 -8.86 8.72
CA ARG A 200 -12.87 -9.58 9.87
C ARG A 200 -13.76 -10.73 10.35
N GLY A 201 -15.09 -10.60 10.26
CA GLY A 201 -16.02 -11.67 10.61
C GLY A 201 -16.03 -12.86 9.63
N LEU A 202 -15.52 -12.66 8.41
CA LEU A 202 -15.40 -13.70 7.38
C LEU A 202 -14.04 -14.43 7.45
N GLN A 203 -13.08 -13.89 8.22
CA GLN A 203 -11.77 -14.51 8.40
C GLN A 203 -11.83 -15.56 9.51
N GLN A 204 -11.78 -16.83 9.15
CA GLN A 204 -11.62 -17.90 10.11
C GLN A 204 -10.14 -18.02 10.51
N LEU A 205 -9.84 -17.80 11.79
CA LEU A 205 -8.50 -17.99 12.35
C LEU A 205 -8.24 -19.48 12.51
N HIS A 206 -7.29 -20.01 11.74
CA HIS A 206 -6.87 -21.41 11.82
C HIS A 206 -5.56 -21.49 12.62
N ILE A 207 -5.51 -22.34 13.64
CA ILE A 207 -4.30 -22.56 14.46
C ILE A 207 -3.72 -23.93 14.09
N ASN A 208 -2.40 -23.97 13.89
CA ASN A 208 -1.69 -25.20 13.52
C ASN A 208 -1.52 -26.13 14.73
N GLU A 209 -1.78 -27.43 14.57
CA GLU A 209 -1.59 -28.46 15.60
C GLU A 209 -0.14 -28.60 16.09
N ASN A 210 0.83 -28.18 15.27
CA ASN A 210 2.23 -28.17 15.67
C ASN A 210 2.51 -27.30 16.90
N PHE A 211 1.67 -26.29 17.16
CA PHE A 211 1.77 -25.50 18.40
C PHE A 211 1.48 -26.35 19.63
N ALA A 212 0.52 -27.28 19.56
CA ALA A 212 0.25 -28.21 20.66
C ALA A 212 1.42 -29.19 20.85
N LYS A 213 1.92 -29.78 19.76
CA LYS A 213 3.09 -30.68 19.80
C LYS A 213 4.33 -29.99 20.38
N LEU A 214 4.57 -28.73 20.01
CA LEU A 214 5.67 -27.93 20.54
C LEU A 214 5.49 -27.63 22.03
N ALA A 215 4.29 -27.23 22.45
CA ALA A 215 3.99 -26.96 23.86
C ALA A 215 4.20 -28.20 24.73
N GLU A 216 3.73 -29.36 24.27
CA GLU A 216 3.92 -30.64 24.96
C GLU A 216 5.39 -31.04 25.01
N ALA A 217 6.12 -30.91 23.90
CA ALA A 217 7.55 -31.21 23.86
C ALA A 217 8.35 -30.35 24.85
N LEU A 218 8.04 -29.05 24.93
CA LEU A 218 8.67 -28.13 25.89
C LEU A 218 8.32 -28.48 27.34
N TYR A 219 7.08 -28.88 27.62
CA TYR A 219 6.67 -29.30 28.97
C TYR A 219 7.40 -30.58 29.41
N ILE A 220 7.57 -31.55 28.49
CA ILE A 220 8.35 -32.77 28.74
C ILE A 220 9.83 -32.43 28.95
N ALA A 221 10.39 -31.52 28.14
CA ALA A 221 11.77 -31.07 28.27
C ALA A 221 12.04 -30.39 29.61
N ASP A 222 11.15 -29.50 30.08
CA ASP A 222 11.27 -28.85 31.39
C ASP A 222 11.25 -29.86 32.53
N ARG A 223 10.33 -30.84 32.49
CA ARG A 223 10.26 -31.89 33.52
C ARG A 223 11.55 -32.70 33.59
N LYS A 224 12.06 -33.15 32.44
CA LYS A 224 13.33 -33.90 32.37
C LYS A 224 14.54 -33.06 32.79
N ALA A 225 14.56 -31.77 32.47
CA ALA A 225 15.62 -30.87 32.89
C ALA A 225 15.64 -30.72 34.42
N ARG A 226 14.48 -30.58 35.07
CA ARG A 226 14.36 -30.53 36.53
C ARG A 226 14.82 -31.82 37.19
N GLU A 227 14.38 -32.98 36.70
CA GLU A 227 14.81 -34.30 37.16
C GLU A 227 16.35 -34.45 37.05
N ALA A 228 16.94 -34.02 35.92
CA ALA A 228 18.39 -34.06 35.71
C ALA A 228 19.15 -33.13 36.66
N VAL A 229 18.62 -31.94 36.95
CA VAL A 229 19.22 -31.00 37.91
C VAL A 229 19.12 -31.54 39.34
N GLU A 230 17.97 -32.10 39.73
CA GLU A 230 17.78 -32.67 41.06
C GLU A 230 18.70 -33.86 41.30
N THR A 231 18.79 -34.78 40.34
CA THR A 231 19.68 -35.94 40.42
C THR A 231 21.16 -35.51 40.49
N ARG A 232 21.57 -34.50 39.70
CA ARG A 232 22.92 -33.93 39.79
C ARG A 232 23.18 -33.31 41.16
N ALA A 233 22.25 -32.53 41.69
CA ALA A 233 22.39 -31.93 43.02
C ALA A 233 22.47 -33.00 44.13
N GLN A 234 21.71 -34.10 44.03
CA GLN A 234 21.82 -35.23 44.95
C GLN A 234 23.18 -35.95 44.86
N LEU A 235 23.71 -36.15 43.65
CA LEU A 235 25.03 -36.75 43.44
C LEU A 235 26.16 -35.85 43.97
N GLU A 236 26.12 -34.55 43.69
CA GLU A 236 27.07 -33.58 44.22
C GLU A 236 27.04 -33.57 45.76
N LYS A 237 25.85 -33.64 46.36
CA LYS A 237 25.70 -33.76 47.82
C LYS A 237 26.30 -35.05 48.37
N LYS A 238 26.13 -36.20 47.68
CA LYS A 238 26.74 -37.48 48.07
C LYS A 238 28.27 -37.45 47.94
N LEU A 239 28.80 -36.86 46.88
CA LEU A 239 30.25 -36.69 46.70
C LEU A 239 30.83 -35.78 47.78
N ALA A 240 30.17 -34.66 48.08
CA ALA A 240 30.57 -33.76 49.16
C ALA A 240 30.51 -34.44 50.54
N GLN A 241 29.53 -35.31 50.80
CA GLN A 241 29.49 -36.13 52.01
C GLN A 241 30.66 -37.13 52.07
N LYS A 242 30.95 -37.83 50.98
CA LYS A 242 32.08 -38.77 50.89
C LYS A 242 33.42 -38.06 51.07
N GLU A 243 33.58 -36.86 50.52
CA GLU A 243 34.79 -36.05 50.71
C GLU A 243 34.94 -35.57 52.17
N LYS A 244 33.83 -35.22 52.83
CA LYS A 244 33.82 -34.93 54.27
C LYS A 244 34.20 -36.15 55.11
N GLU A 245 33.63 -37.32 54.80
CA GLU A 245 33.96 -38.58 55.48
C GLU A 245 35.46 -38.94 55.30
N GLN A 246 36.01 -38.78 54.10
CA GLN A 246 37.45 -38.96 53.87
C GLN A 246 38.32 -37.98 54.68
N LYS A 247 37.89 -36.71 54.81
CA LYS A 247 38.57 -35.71 55.64
C LYS A 247 38.50 -36.08 57.12
N GLU A 248 37.36 -36.58 57.60
CA GLU A 248 37.18 -37.07 58.97
C GLU A 248 38.05 -38.29 59.26
N ASP A 249 38.12 -39.26 58.33
CA ASP A 249 39.00 -40.42 58.43
C ASP A 249 40.48 -40.03 58.41
N HIS A 250 40.87 -39.06 57.58
CA HIS A 250 42.24 -38.54 57.56
C HIS A 250 42.61 -37.88 58.90
N LEU A 251 41.71 -37.06 59.45
CA LEU A 251 41.88 -36.46 60.78
C LEU A 251 41.96 -37.54 61.87
N ARG A 252 41.18 -38.61 61.76
CA ARG A 252 41.22 -39.76 62.68
C ARG A 252 42.57 -40.49 62.64
N GLN A 253 43.12 -40.73 61.45
CA GLN A 253 44.44 -41.34 61.29
C GLN A 253 45.55 -40.45 61.85
N LEU A 254 45.46 -39.13 61.64
CA LEU A 254 46.42 -38.16 62.16
C LEU A 254 46.37 -38.09 63.70
N ALA A 255 45.17 -38.12 64.28
CA ALA A 255 44.98 -38.19 65.73
C ALA A 255 45.50 -39.50 66.34
N GLN A 256 45.41 -40.61 65.61
CA GLN A 256 45.96 -41.90 66.04
C GLN A 256 47.49 -41.90 66.00
N LYS A 257 48.10 -41.40 64.93
CA LYS A 257 49.57 -41.18 64.86
C LYS A 257 50.08 -40.29 65.99
N ALA A 258 49.38 -39.19 66.29
CA ALA A 258 49.74 -38.31 67.41
C ALA A 258 49.59 -38.98 68.79
N ARG A 259 48.71 -39.97 68.95
CA ARG A 259 48.62 -40.79 70.18
C ARG A 259 49.77 -41.78 70.28
N ASP A 260 50.14 -42.41 69.17
CA ASP A 260 51.24 -43.38 69.12
C ASP A 260 52.59 -42.69 69.42
N GLU A 261 52.82 -41.48 68.91
CA GLU A 261 53.98 -40.66 69.26
C GLU A 261 54.01 -40.25 70.74
N ARG A 262 52.84 -40.03 71.36
CA ARG A 262 52.72 -39.72 72.80
C ARG A 262 52.95 -40.94 73.70
N ALA A 263 52.66 -42.15 73.22
CA ALA A 263 52.94 -43.40 73.94
C ALA A 263 54.44 -43.77 73.95
N GLY A 264 55.29 -43.06 73.20
CA GLY A 264 56.74 -43.27 73.12
C GLY A 264 57.58 -42.65 74.24
N ILE A 265 57.00 -41.93 75.22
CA ILE A 265 57.76 -41.24 76.28
C ILE A 265 57.29 -41.65 77.69
N LYS A 266 58.14 -42.48 78.35
CA LYS A 266 58.29 -42.75 79.81
C LYS A 266 57.16 -43.52 80.51
N THR A 267 57.39 -44.42 81.47
CA THR A 267 58.62 -44.87 82.16
C THR A 267 58.30 -46.14 82.95
N VAL A 268 59.28 -47.03 82.96
CA VAL A 268 59.38 -48.26 83.74
C VAL A 268 59.61 -47.91 85.22
N GLY A 269 58.87 -48.56 86.11
CA GLY A 269 59.09 -48.56 87.56
C GLY A 269 58.36 -49.76 88.18
N PRO A 270 59.06 -50.87 88.50
CA PRO A 270 58.43 -52.12 88.91
C PRO A 270 58.29 -52.20 90.42
N GLY A 271 57.12 -52.64 90.90
CA GLY A 271 56.93 -52.80 92.34
C GLY A 271 55.53 -53.25 92.74
N HIS A 272 55.34 -54.57 92.75
CA HIS A 272 54.52 -55.29 93.71
C HIS A 272 52.98 -55.41 93.49
N VAL A 273 52.63 -56.59 92.96
CA VAL A 273 51.65 -57.56 93.49
C VAL A 273 50.28 -57.02 93.97
N LYS A 274 49.31 -57.14 93.06
CA LYS A 274 48.11 -58.00 93.17
C LYS A 274 47.31 -57.95 94.48
N GLY A 275 46.14 -57.32 94.40
CA GLY A 275 45.04 -57.47 95.36
C GLY A 275 43.82 -56.61 95.02
N ILE A 276 43.01 -57.10 94.08
CA ILE A 276 41.54 -56.95 93.90
C ILE A 276 40.87 -55.67 94.45
N ASP A 277 40.13 -54.97 93.57
CA ASP A 277 38.82 -54.40 93.94
C ASP A 277 37.83 -54.56 92.77
N GLU A 278 36.98 -55.58 92.86
CA GLU A 278 35.82 -55.79 91.96
C GLU A 278 34.85 -54.59 92.00
N GLU A 279 34.94 -53.70 93.01
CA GLU A 279 34.15 -52.48 93.12
C GLU A 279 34.54 -51.36 92.13
N GLU A 280 35.77 -51.29 91.64
CA GLU A 280 36.15 -50.26 90.64
C GLU A 280 35.59 -50.58 89.24
N GLN A 281 35.48 -51.86 88.89
CA GLN A 281 34.91 -52.30 87.61
C GLN A 281 33.39 -52.07 87.55
N GLU A 282 32.67 -52.30 88.65
CA GLU A 282 31.23 -52.00 88.70
C GLU A 282 30.95 -50.50 88.66
N ARG A 283 31.82 -49.68 89.29
CA ARG A 283 31.68 -48.22 89.29
C ARG A 283 31.95 -47.59 87.92
N ASP A 284 32.86 -48.16 87.13
CA ASP A 284 33.15 -47.70 85.78
C ASP A 284 32.11 -48.17 84.74
N LEU A 285 31.53 -49.35 84.92
CA LEU A 285 30.37 -49.80 84.14
C LEU A 285 29.14 -48.90 84.38
N LEU A 286 28.89 -48.51 85.64
CA LEU A 286 27.81 -47.58 86.00
C LEU A 286 28.03 -46.15 85.46
N ARG A 287 29.28 -45.73 85.26
CA ARG A 287 29.60 -44.45 84.60
C ARG A 287 29.39 -44.54 83.09
N GLN A 288 29.80 -45.63 82.45
CA GLN A 288 29.58 -45.86 81.02
C GLN A 288 28.09 -45.94 80.67
N ASP A 289 27.29 -46.62 81.48
CA ASP A 289 25.86 -46.75 81.22
C ASP A 289 25.13 -45.41 81.36
N ARG A 290 25.42 -44.63 82.40
CA ARG A 290 24.88 -43.26 82.52
C ARG A 290 25.31 -42.33 81.39
N HIS A 291 26.47 -42.58 80.78
CA HIS A 291 26.93 -41.80 79.64
C HIS A 291 26.24 -42.22 78.34
N LYS A 292 26.01 -43.53 78.15
CA LYS A 292 25.21 -44.07 77.03
C LYS A 292 23.75 -43.66 77.13
N GLU A 293 23.18 -43.61 78.32
CA GLU A 293 21.80 -43.18 78.57
C GLU A 293 21.61 -41.69 78.25
N ARG A 294 22.50 -40.80 78.75
CA ARG A 294 22.49 -39.38 78.37
C ARG A 294 22.73 -39.14 76.88
N ALA A 295 23.48 -40.01 76.21
CA ALA A 295 23.65 -39.94 74.76
C ALA A 295 22.39 -40.37 74.00
N ARG A 296 21.70 -41.42 74.47
CA ARG A 296 20.40 -41.85 73.92
C ARG A 296 19.32 -40.79 74.14
N GLU A 297 19.24 -40.21 75.33
CA GLU A 297 18.26 -39.18 75.67
C GLU A 297 18.48 -37.90 74.86
N ARG A 298 19.75 -37.49 74.67
CA ARG A 298 20.10 -36.37 73.79
C ARG A 298 19.75 -36.64 72.33
N ASN A 299 19.94 -37.87 71.84
CA ASN A 299 19.53 -38.26 70.49
C ASN A 299 18.00 -38.35 70.35
N LEU A 300 17.28 -38.81 71.37
CA LEU A 300 15.82 -38.85 71.38
C LEU A 300 15.21 -37.44 71.41
N ALA A 301 15.79 -36.53 72.19
CA ALA A 301 15.41 -35.11 72.23
C ALA A 301 15.71 -34.38 70.92
N ARG A 302 16.74 -34.79 70.17
CA ARG A 302 17.09 -34.23 68.85
C ARG A 302 16.26 -34.83 67.71
N ALA A 303 15.77 -36.06 67.85
CA ALA A 303 15.13 -36.82 66.78
C ALA A 303 13.61 -36.58 66.63
N ALA A 304 12.97 -35.81 67.52
CA ALA A 304 11.52 -35.60 67.40
C ALA A 304 10.99 -34.27 68.00
N PRO A 305 11.23 -33.12 67.36
CA PRO A 305 10.47 -31.89 67.65
C PRO A 305 8.99 -31.99 67.22
N ASP A 306 8.64 -32.88 66.29
CA ASP A 306 7.31 -32.89 65.65
C ASP A 306 6.21 -33.67 66.41
N LYS A 307 6.56 -34.44 67.46
CA LYS A 307 5.56 -35.19 68.25
C LYS A 307 4.95 -34.41 69.41
N ARG A 308 5.46 -33.20 69.71
CA ARG A 308 4.89 -32.30 70.74
C ARG A 308 3.56 -31.65 70.31
N SER A 309 3.39 -31.41 69.01
CA SER A 309 2.20 -30.76 68.45
C SER A 309 0.94 -31.65 68.47
N LYS A 310 1.10 -32.98 68.38
CA LYS A 310 -0.04 -33.90 68.28
C LYS A 310 -0.71 -34.19 69.63
N LEU A 311 0.07 -34.23 70.72
CA LEU A 311 -0.43 -34.49 72.08
C LEU A 311 -1.01 -33.24 72.78
N GLN A 312 -0.70 -32.03 72.30
CA GLN A 312 -1.32 -30.80 72.80
C GLN A 312 -2.73 -30.58 72.22
N ARG A 313 -3.00 -31.08 71.00
CA ARG A 313 -4.30 -30.92 70.31
C ARG A 313 -5.39 -31.88 70.76
N GLU A 314 -5.03 -33.01 71.38
CA GLU A 314 -5.97 -33.97 71.97
C GLU A 314 -6.35 -33.65 73.43
N ARG A 315 -5.75 -32.62 74.02
CA ARG A 315 -6.04 -32.18 75.41
C ARG A 315 -6.96 -30.95 75.48
N GLU A 316 -7.36 -30.40 74.34
CA GLU A 316 -8.28 -29.26 74.17
C GLU A 316 -9.61 -29.65 73.48
N ARG A 317 -9.98 -30.94 73.52
CA ARG A 317 -11.34 -31.41 73.23
C ARG A 317 -11.93 -32.14 74.42
#